data_AF-A0A1V6C225-F1
#
_entry.id   AF-A0A1V6C225-F1
#
_cell.length_a   1.000
_cell.length_b   1.000
_cell.length_c   1.000
_cell.angle_alpha   90.00
_cell.angle_beta   90.00
_cell.angle_gamma   90.00
#
_symmetry.space_group_name_H-M   'P 1'
#
loop_
_entity.id
_entity.type
_entity.pdbx_description
1 polymer ?
#
loop_
_entity_poly.entity_id
_entity_poly.type
_entity_poly.pdbx_seq_one_letter_code
_entity_poly.pdbx_strand_id
1 'polypeptide(L)'
;MMNVCKKCGVELDINMNYCPLCGHKTNATSETPLFPKDETYDFQELSDIQKRKVFWDLSLIVLLAGMVTSTIIDLIINKNITWSKYTITLCLSLVIHLSLVLFLHTRLMYLLISGFATNSVLLILLDLMNKRLDWALTFGLPLMLSIYITLILLLVIIKKSRQKGVNLIAYVLLALAVTGLFTEAILSVNLYNTLILHWSLILLVCMGAVSAILLFIHFRLKKATDLRKFFNL
;
A
#
# COMPACT_ATOMS: atom_id res chain seq x y z
N MET A 1 -45.43 -50.64 8.87
CA MET A 1 -45.73 -49.21 9.05
C MET A 1 -46.08 -48.65 7.68
N MET A 2 -47.27 -48.08 7.51
CA MET A 2 -47.72 -47.51 6.23
C MET A 2 -47.20 -46.07 6.12
N ASN A 3 -46.48 -45.75 5.05
CA ASN A 3 -45.91 -44.43 4.83
C ASN A 3 -46.90 -43.57 4.03
N VAL A 4 -47.53 -42.61 4.68
CA VAL A 4 -48.47 -41.68 4.01
C VAL A 4 -47.74 -40.40 3.64
N CYS A 5 -47.97 -39.89 2.43
CA CYS A 5 -47.39 -38.61 2.02
C CYS A 5 -47.97 -37.47 2.87
N LYS A 6 -47.11 -36.72 3.57
CA LYS A 6 -47.55 -35.59 4.43
C LYS A 6 -48.25 -34.46 3.68
N LYS A 7 -48.06 -34.36 2.36
CA LYS A 7 -48.58 -33.24 1.57
C LYS A 7 -49.91 -33.56 0.88
N CYS A 8 -50.05 -34.75 0.30
CA CYS A 8 -51.27 -35.14 -0.41
C CYS A 8 -52.11 -36.20 0.30
N GLY A 9 -51.62 -36.77 1.41
CA GLY A 9 -52.36 -37.74 2.21
C GLY A 9 -52.52 -39.12 1.58
N VAL A 10 -51.86 -39.38 0.44
CA VAL A 10 -51.93 -40.67 -0.27
C VAL A 10 -50.93 -41.66 0.33
N GLU A 11 -51.34 -42.92 0.44
CA GLU A 11 -50.50 -44.03 0.90
C GLU A 11 -49.42 -44.34 -0.14
N LEU A 12 -48.16 -44.40 0.31
CA LEU A 12 -47.00 -44.68 -0.53
C LEU A 12 -46.41 -46.05 -0.19
N ASP A 13 -45.96 -46.73 -1.23
CA ASP A 13 -45.27 -48.01 -1.10
C ASP A 13 -43.87 -47.82 -0.48
N ILE A 14 -43.37 -48.87 0.18
CA ILE A 14 -42.27 -48.81 1.16
C ILE A 14 -40.94 -48.38 0.52
N ASN A 15 -40.79 -48.51 -0.80
CA ASN A 15 -39.56 -48.22 -1.55
C ASN A 15 -39.68 -47.03 -2.53
N MET A 16 -40.61 -46.09 -2.30
CA MET A 16 -40.69 -44.88 -3.12
C MET A 16 -39.96 -43.69 -2.49
N ASN A 17 -39.04 -43.08 -3.25
CA ASN A 17 -38.23 -41.91 -2.85
C ASN A 17 -38.92 -40.56 -3.10
N TYR A 18 -39.99 -40.54 -3.87
CA TYR A 18 -40.82 -39.37 -4.12
C TYR A 18 -42.26 -39.77 -4.41
N CYS A 19 -43.22 -38.92 -4.02
CA CYS A 19 -44.63 -39.13 -4.33
C CYS A 19 -44.88 -38.83 -5.83
N PRO A 20 -45.38 -39.79 -6.63
CA PRO A 20 -45.58 -39.58 -8.07
C PRO A 20 -46.66 -38.55 -8.39
N LEU A 21 -47.61 -38.32 -7.47
CA LEU A 21 -48.73 -37.39 -7.68
C LEU A 21 -48.35 -35.93 -7.42
N CYS A 22 -47.56 -35.66 -6.38
CA CYS A 22 -47.22 -34.29 -5.99
C CYS A 22 -45.73 -33.95 -6.07
N GLY A 23 -44.89 -34.93 -6.42
CA GLY A 23 -43.43 -34.79 -6.56
C GLY A 23 -42.67 -34.63 -5.24
N HIS A 24 -43.32 -34.76 -4.08
CA HIS A 24 -42.68 -34.52 -2.80
C HIS A 24 -41.76 -35.68 -2.41
N LYS A 25 -40.47 -35.41 -2.16
CA LYS A 25 -39.48 -36.41 -1.75
C LYS A 25 -39.83 -36.99 -0.38
N THR A 26 -39.91 -38.30 -0.31
CA THR A 26 -40.05 -39.07 0.93
C THR A 26 -38.65 -39.41 1.44
N ASN A 27 -38.41 -39.16 2.73
CA ASN A 27 -37.12 -39.42 3.39
C ASN A 27 -36.92 -40.93 3.63
N ALA A 28 -36.99 -41.74 2.57
CA ALA A 28 -36.61 -43.14 2.61
C ALA A 28 -35.09 -43.23 2.43
N THR A 29 -34.42 -43.61 3.52
CA THR A 29 -32.97 -43.78 3.64
C THR A 29 -32.46 -44.72 2.55
N SER A 30 -31.73 -44.17 1.57
CA SER A 30 -30.94 -44.96 0.62
C SER A 30 -29.53 -44.40 0.57
N GLU A 31 -28.60 -45.26 0.94
CA GLU A 31 -27.16 -45.06 1.00
C GLU A 31 -26.64 -44.52 -0.34
N THR A 32 -26.02 -43.35 -0.31
CA THR A 32 -25.44 -42.72 -1.51
C THR A 32 -24.00 -43.24 -1.67
N PRO A 33 -23.57 -43.72 -2.87
CA PRO A 33 -22.22 -44.25 -3.05
C PRO A 33 -21.16 -43.18 -2.82
N LEU A 34 -20.16 -43.53 -2.03
CA LEU A 34 -19.00 -42.73 -1.68
C LEU A 34 -18.01 -42.68 -2.87
N PHE A 35 -18.32 -41.88 -3.89
CA PHE A 35 -17.29 -41.44 -4.84
C PHE A 35 -16.57 -40.23 -4.23
N PRO A 36 -15.23 -40.24 -4.11
CA PRO A 36 -14.51 -39.02 -3.76
C PRO A 36 -14.77 -38.02 -4.89
N LYS A 37 -15.38 -36.88 -4.55
CA LYS A 37 -15.47 -35.75 -5.46
C LYS A 37 -14.04 -35.41 -5.88
N ASP A 38 -13.79 -35.39 -7.18
CA ASP A 38 -12.63 -34.69 -7.74
C ASP A 38 -12.67 -33.27 -7.16
N GLU A 39 -11.81 -33.01 -6.17
CA GLU A 39 -11.52 -31.67 -5.73
C GLU A 39 -10.68 -31.05 -6.85
N THR A 40 -11.37 -30.55 -7.87
CA THR A 40 -10.81 -29.48 -8.71
C THR A 40 -10.42 -28.36 -7.75
N TYR A 41 -9.13 -28.30 -7.42
CA TYR A 41 -8.55 -27.19 -6.68
C TYR A 41 -8.86 -25.91 -7.45
N ASP A 42 -9.83 -25.15 -6.97
CA ASP A 42 -10.18 -23.87 -7.54
C ASP A 42 -9.08 -22.88 -7.13
N PHE A 43 -8.10 -22.66 -8.04
CA PHE A 43 -7.02 -21.69 -7.85
C PHE A 43 -7.55 -20.25 -7.63
N GLN A 44 -8.85 -20.02 -7.81
CA GLN A 44 -9.49 -18.71 -7.71
C GLN A 44 -9.73 -18.22 -6.26
N GLU A 45 -9.71 -19.11 -5.24
CA GLU A 45 -9.97 -18.74 -3.83
C GLU A 45 -8.70 -18.64 -2.97
N LEU A 46 -7.62 -18.06 -3.50
CA LEU A 46 -6.48 -17.70 -2.64
C LEU A 46 -6.86 -16.58 -1.68
N SER A 47 -6.64 -16.81 -0.38
CA SER A 47 -6.74 -15.79 0.68
C SER A 47 -5.78 -14.62 0.39
N ASP A 48 -6.13 -13.40 0.81
CA ASP A 48 -5.28 -12.21 0.66
C ASP A 48 -3.87 -12.41 1.24
N ILE A 49 -3.74 -13.25 2.28
CA ILE A 49 -2.45 -13.62 2.88
C ILE A 49 -1.64 -14.48 1.91
N GLN A 50 -2.28 -15.45 1.24
CA GLN A 50 -1.63 -16.31 0.25
C GLN A 50 -1.24 -15.52 -0.98
N LYS A 51 -2.10 -14.62 -1.49
CA LYS A 51 -1.79 -13.72 -2.60
C LYS A 51 -0.57 -12.85 -2.31
N ARG A 52 -0.48 -12.28 -1.11
CA ARG A 52 0.67 -11.48 -0.67
C ARG A 52 1.95 -12.29 -0.58
N LYS A 53 1.87 -13.53 -0.06
CA LYS A 53 3.02 -14.43 0.03
C LYS A 53 3.52 -14.82 -1.36
N VAL A 54 2.62 -15.25 -2.24
CA VAL A 54 2.94 -15.58 -3.64
C VAL A 54 3.55 -14.38 -4.35
N PHE A 55 3.00 -13.18 -4.18
CA PHE A 55 3.57 -11.96 -4.76
C PHE A 55 4.98 -11.68 -4.26
N TRP A 56 5.25 -11.89 -2.97
CA TRP A 56 6.59 -11.73 -2.40
C TRP A 56 7.57 -12.77 -2.94
N ASP A 57 7.18 -14.05 -2.96
CA ASP A 57 8.01 -15.15 -3.47
C ASP A 57 8.37 -14.91 -4.95
N LEU A 58 7.39 -14.55 -5.78
CA LEU A 58 7.61 -14.23 -7.20
C LEU A 58 8.51 -13.01 -7.38
N SER A 59 8.26 -11.93 -6.63
CA SER A 59 9.09 -10.72 -6.69
C SER A 59 10.53 -11.00 -6.28
N LEU A 60 10.73 -11.82 -5.24
CA LEU A 60 12.04 -12.23 -4.76
C LEU A 60 12.79 -13.05 -5.82
N ILE A 61 12.13 -14.02 -6.44
CA ILE A 61 12.72 -14.84 -7.52
C ILE A 61 13.17 -13.94 -8.68
N VAL A 62 12.33 -13.00 -9.12
CA VAL A 62 12.65 -12.08 -10.22
C VAL A 62 13.84 -11.18 -9.85
N LEU A 63 13.86 -10.62 -8.64
CA LEU A 63 14.96 -9.76 -8.19
C LEU A 63 16.28 -10.53 -8.05
N LEU A 64 16.24 -11.75 -7.50
CA LEU A 64 17.41 -12.62 -7.39
C LEU A 64 17.94 -13.03 -8.76
N ALA A 65 17.05 -13.40 -9.69
CA ALA A 65 17.45 -13.69 -11.06
C ALA A 65 18.11 -12.48 -11.72
N GLY A 66 17.55 -11.27 -11.54
CA GLY A 66 18.16 -10.01 -12.01
C GLY A 66 19.54 -9.74 -11.43
N MET A 67 19.72 -9.98 -10.12
CA MET A 67 21.03 -9.84 -9.45
C MET A 67 22.06 -10.83 -10.00
N VAL A 68 21.70 -12.11 -10.13
CA VAL A 68 22.61 -13.15 -10.62
C VAL A 68 22.98 -12.90 -12.08
N THR A 69 21.99 -12.63 -12.93
CA THR A 69 22.22 -12.36 -14.36
C THR A 69 23.10 -11.14 -14.58
N SER A 70 22.82 -10.01 -13.92
CA SER A 70 23.65 -8.80 -14.02
C SER A 70 25.09 -9.05 -13.55
N THR A 71 25.27 -9.80 -12.46
CA THR A 71 26.61 -10.15 -11.95
C THR A 71 27.37 -11.04 -12.92
N ILE A 72 26.72 -12.06 -13.48
CA ILE A 72 27.34 -12.96 -14.47
C ILE A 72 27.76 -12.17 -15.72
N ILE A 73 26.89 -11.31 -16.24
CA ILE A 73 27.19 -10.49 -17.43
C ILE A 73 28.37 -9.55 -17.14
N ASP A 74 28.40 -8.90 -15.98
CA ASP A 74 29.49 -8.01 -15.59
C ASP A 74 30.82 -8.78 -15.46
N LEU A 75 30.81 -9.98 -14.89
CA LEU A 75 31.99 -10.84 -14.80
C LEU A 75 32.46 -11.33 -16.18
N ILE A 76 31.55 -11.65 -17.10
CA ILE A 76 31.91 -12.07 -18.46
C ILE A 76 32.56 -10.92 -19.24
N ILE A 77 31.96 -9.73 -19.19
CA ILE A 77 32.40 -8.56 -19.97
C ILE A 77 33.62 -7.90 -19.36
N ASN A 78 33.58 -7.60 -18.05
CA ASN A 78 34.58 -6.78 -17.37
C ASN A 78 35.58 -7.59 -16.55
N LYS A 79 35.39 -8.91 -16.40
CA LYS A 79 36.21 -9.82 -15.56
C LYS A 79 36.34 -9.38 -14.10
N ASN A 80 35.49 -8.43 -13.68
CA ASN A 80 35.46 -7.85 -12.35
C ASN A 80 34.06 -7.28 -12.08
N ILE A 81 33.73 -7.04 -10.82
CA ILE A 81 32.45 -6.45 -10.39
C ILE A 81 32.56 -4.93 -10.51
N THR A 82 31.98 -4.37 -11.56
CA THR A 82 32.08 -2.94 -11.89
C THR A 82 30.73 -2.24 -11.80
N TRP A 83 29.74 -2.62 -12.63
CA TRP A 83 28.42 -1.98 -12.65
C TRP A 83 27.35 -2.83 -11.97
N SER A 84 27.54 -4.15 -11.89
CA SER A 84 26.60 -5.06 -11.24
C SER A 84 26.41 -4.76 -9.75
N LYS A 85 27.43 -4.19 -9.08
CA LYS A 85 27.32 -3.69 -7.71
C LYS A 85 26.16 -2.68 -7.51
N TYR A 86 25.85 -1.86 -8.51
CA TYR A 86 24.71 -0.91 -8.44
C TYR A 86 23.38 -1.66 -8.51
N THR A 87 23.27 -2.60 -9.45
CA THR A 87 22.10 -3.46 -9.60
C THR A 87 21.85 -4.27 -8.33
N ILE A 88 22.88 -4.90 -7.75
CA ILE A 88 22.82 -5.64 -6.50
C ILE A 88 22.29 -4.76 -5.36
N THR A 89 22.81 -3.54 -5.22
CA THR A 89 22.43 -2.64 -4.13
C THR A 89 20.98 -2.18 -4.26
N LEU A 90 20.52 -1.89 -5.48
CA LEU A 90 19.14 -1.52 -5.76
C LEU A 90 18.16 -2.68 -5.53
N CYS A 91 18.47 -3.88 -6.04
CA CYS A 91 17.68 -5.09 -5.80
C CYS A 91 17.62 -5.41 -4.30
N LEU A 92 18.77 -5.31 -3.63
CA LEU A 92 18.97 -5.15 -2.19
C LEU A 92 17.83 -4.39 -1.51
N SER A 93 17.82 -3.09 -1.78
CA SER A 93 16.87 -2.15 -1.22
C SER A 93 15.42 -2.51 -1.58
N LEU A 94 15.14 -2.97 -2.80
CA LEU A 94 13.79 -3.35 -3.23
C LEU A 94 13.25 -4.56 -2.46
N VAL A 95 14.07 -5.59 -2.23
CA VAL A 95 13.67 -6.76 -1.41
C VAL A 95 13.32 -6.32 0.01
N ILE A 96 14.12 -5.42 0.60
CA ILE A 96 13.84 -4.87 1.93
C ILE A 96 12.53 -4.09 1.91
N HIS A 97 12.31 -3.20 0.93
CA HIS A 97 11.07 -2.41 0.82
C HIS A 97 9.83 -3.30 0.65
N LEU A 98 9.89 -4.32 -0.22
CA LEU A 98 8.82 -5.28 -0.39
C LEU A 98 8.47 -5.97 0.94
N SER A 99 9.50 -6.42 1.65
CA SER A 99 9.34 -7.07 2.96
C SER A 99 8.72 -6.10 3.97
N LEU A 100 9.22 -4.86 4.05
CA LEU A 100 8.69 -3.83 4.94
C LEU A 100 7.22 -3.52 4.65
N VAL A 101 6.84 -3.35 3.38
CA VAL A 101 5.45 -3.08 3.01
C VAL A 101 4.55 -4.25 3.41
N LEU A 102 4.95 -5.49 3.12
CA LEU A 102 4.11 -6.65 3.42
C LEU A 102 3.92 -6.87 4.92
N PHE A 103 5.00 -6.83 5.70
CA PHE A 103 4.96 -7.12 7.14
C PHE A 103 4.49 -5.93 7.99
N LEU A 104 4.80 -4.69 7.60
CA LEU A 104 4.52 -3.48 8.40
C LEU A 104 3.40 -2.61 7.82
N HIS A 105 2.64 -3.03 6.80
CA HIS A 105 1.56 -2.18 6.21
C HIS A 105 0.57 -1.63 7.25
N THR A 106 0.24 -2.40 8.30
CA THR A 106 -0.69 -1.97 9.36
C THR A 106 -0.04 -0.96 10.33
N ARG A 107 1.30 -0.94 10.40
CA ARG A 107 2.10 -0.12 11.31
C ARG A 107 2.83 0.98 10.56
N LEU A 108 2.05 1.89 9.96
CA LEU A 108 2.55 2.91 9.02
C LEU A 108 3.72 3.77 9.55
N MET A 109 3.75 4.11 10.84
CA MET A 109 4.88 4.85 11.42
C MET A 109 6.19 4.06 11.39
N TYR A 110 6.15 2.78 11.74
CA TYR A 110 7.32 1.92 11.68
C TYR A 110 7.76 1.69 10.22
N LEU A 111 6.80 1.58 9.29
CA LEU A 111 7.08 1.50 7.86
C LEU A 111 7.81 2.75 7.36
N LEU A 112 7.38 3.96 7.74
CA LEU A 112 8.08 5.18 7.35
C LEU A 112 9.48 5.26 7.93
N ILE A 113 9.67 4.96 9.23
CA ILE A 113 11.00 5.04 9.86
C ILE A 113 11.97 4.02 9.24
N SER A 114 11.52 2.78 9.04
CA SER A 114 12.34 1.74 8.39
C SER A 114 12.60 2.03 6.91
N GLY A 115 11.63 2.61 6.20
CA GLY A 115 11.81 3.10 4.84
C GLY A 115 12.84 4.23 4.76
N PHE A 116 12.81 5.19 5.68
CA PHE A 116 13.82 6.26 5.75
C PHE A 116 15.22 5.69 5.97
N ALA A 117 15.36 4.75 6.92
CA ALA A 117 16.63 4.10 7.21
C ALA A 117 17.16 3.34 5.98
N THR A 118 16.30 2.55 5.33
CA THR A 118 16.67 1.77 4.13
C THR A 118 17.10 2.67 2.98
N ASN A 119 16.35 3.75 2.71
CA ASN A 119 16.71 4.70 1.64
C ASN A 119 17.97 5.50 1.97
N SER A 120 18.18 5.86 3.24
CA SER A 120 19.40 6.56 3.68
C SER A 120 20.64 5.69 3.45
N VAL A 121 20.56 4.41 3.85
CA VAL A 121 21.63 3.43 3.59
C VAL A 121 21.85 3.24 2.10
N LEU A 122 20.78 3.12 1.30
CA LEU A 122 20.89 3.03 -0.15
C LEU A 122 21.64 4.22 -0.75
N LEU A 123 21.25 5.46 -0.42
CA LEU A 123 21.91 6.65 -0.95
C LEU A 123 23.39 6.72 -0.57
N ILE A 124 23.73 6.39 0.69
CA ILE A 124 25.12 6.36 1.16
C ILE A 124 25.93 5.30 0.39
N LEU A 125 25.37 4.09 0.22
CA LEU A 125 26.05 3.03 -0.53
C LEU A 125 26.30 3.43 -1.98
N LEU A 126 25.31 4.03 -2.65
CA LEU A 126 25.45 4.50 -4.03
C LEU A 126 26.54 5.57 -4.16
N ASP A 127 26.64 6.51 -3.22
CA ASP A 127 27.67 7.55 -3.25
C ASP A 127 29.06 6.97 -2.95
N LEU A 128 29.17 6.09 -1.94
CA LEU A 128 30.40 5.36 -1.63
C LEU A 128 30.97 4.61 -2.85
N MET A 129 30.10 4.07 -3.69
CA MET A 129 30.51 3.37 -4.91
C MET A 129 31.11 4.29 -5.97
N ASN A 130 30.77 5.58 -5.94
CA ASN A 130 31.40 6.66 -6.70
C ASN A 130 32.66 7.23 -6.01
N LYS A 131 33.09 6.62 -4.89
CA LYS A 131 34.25 7.03 -4.08
C LYS A 131 34.15 8.46 -3.53
N ARG A 132 32.93 8.99 -3.41
CA ARG A 132 32.64 10.29 -2.79
C ARG A 132 31.50 10.10 -1.80
N LEU A 133 31.48 10.91 -0.75
CA LEU A 133 30.39 10.92 0.24
C LEU A 133 29.69 12.29 0.30
N ASP A 134 30.00 13.16 -0.67
CA ASP A 134 29.58 14.54 -0.62
C ASP A 134 28.11 14.68 -0.99
N TRP A 135 27.65 14.03 -2.07
CA TRP A 135 26.31 14.27 -2.61
C TRP A 135 25.22 13.69 -1.70
N ALA A 136 25.44 12.48 -1.16
CA ALA A 136 24.49 11.85 -0.25
C ALA A 136 24.31 12.68 1.02
N LEU A 137 25.40 13.23 1.59
CA LEU A 137 25.33 14.01 2.83
C LEU A 137 24.84 15.46 2.61
N THR A 138 25.20 16.09 1.50
CA THR A 138 24.84 17.50 1.21
C THR A 138 23.43 17.64 0.66
N PHE A 139 23.02 16.75 -0.25
CA PHE A 139 21.71 16.83 -0.92
C PHE A 139 20.80 15.67 -0.54
N GLY A 140 21.26 14.43 -0.71
CA GLY A 140 20.41 13.24 -0.62
C GLY A 140 19.70 13.10 0.73
N LEU A 141 20.46 13.04 1.82
CA LEU A 141 19.94 12.85 3.17
C LEU A 141 19.11 14.04 3.66
N PRO A 142 19.55 15.31 3.52
CA PRO A 142 18.73 16.44 3.96
C PRO A 142 17.38 16.51 3.23
N LEU A 143 17.37 16.28 1.91
CA LEU A 143 16.13 16.26 1.13
C LEU A 143 15.23 15.11 1.57
N MET A 144 15.77 13.89 1.68
CA MET A 144 14.99 12.74 2.15
C MET A 144 14.44 12.95 3.55
N LEU A 145 15.24 13.48 4.47
CA LEU A 145 14.81 13.78 5.83
C LEU A 145 13.65 14.78 5.83
N SER A 146 13.72 15.84 5.01
CA SER A 146 12.64 16.84 4.90
C SER A 146 11.32 16.23 4.43
N ILE A 147 11.37 15.32 3.45
CA ILE A 147 10.20 14.62 2.91
C ILE A 147 9.60 13.70 3.98
N TYR A 148 10.43 12.89 4.65
CA TYR A 148 9.96 11.96 5.68
C TYR A 148 9.39 12.67 6.90
N ILE A 149 10.01 13.76 7.38
CA ILE A 149 9.47 14.59 8.46
C ILE A 149 8.09 15.12 8.08
N THR A 150 7.96 15.65 6.85
CA THR A 150 6.70 16.21 6.37
C THR A 150 5.61 15.13 6.24
N LEU A 151 5.96 13.94 5.75
CA LEU A 151 5.05 12.79 5.69
C LEU A 151 4.61 12.32 7.08
N ILE A 152 5.55 12.20 8.04
CA ILE A 152 5.24 11.81 9.41
C ILE A 152 4.30 12.84 10.06
N LEU A 153 4.59 14.13 9.90
CA LEU A 153 3.75 15.21 10.42
C LEU A 153 2.34 15.16 9.81
N LEU A 154 2.25 14.98 8.49
CA LEU A 154 0.99 14.83 7.78
C LEU A 154 0.19 13.63 8.33
N LEU A 155 0.82 12.48 8.53
CA LEU A 155 0.16 11.31 9.12
C LEU A 155 -0.34 11.55 10.55
N VAL A 156 0.45 12.23 11.38
CA VAL A 156 0.03 12.61 12.75
C VAL A 156 -1.19 13.52 12.70
N ILE A 157 -1.19 14.53 11.82
CA ILE A 157 -2.32 15.45 11.62
C ILE A 157 -3.57 14.67 11.17
N ILE A 158 -3.42 13.78 10.19
CA ILE A 158 -4.53 12.95 9.66
C ILE A 158 -5.09 12.04 10.74
N LYS A 159 -4.24 11.39 11.55
CA LYS A 159 -4.67 10.51 12.64
C LYS A 159 -5.38 11.27 13.76
N LYS A 160 -4.95 12.51 14.04
CA LYS A 160 -5.57 13.39 15.04
C LYS A 160 -6.87 14.04 14.53
N SER A 161 -7.05 14.14 13.21
CA SER A 161 -8.25 14.73 12.61
C SER A 161 -9.48 13.86 12.86
N ARG A 162 -10.45 14.41 13.59
CA ARG A 162 -11.71 13.73 13.94
C ARG A 162 -12.63 13.49 12.74
N GLN A 163 -12.60 14.38 11.75
CA GLN A 163 -13.44 14.28 10.56
C GLN A 163 -12.55 14.19 9.33
N LYS A 164 -12.66 13.11 8.57
CA LYS A 164 -11.92 12.92 7.31
C LYS A 164 -12.80 13.38 6.16
N GLY A 165 -12.26 14.21 5.28
CA GLY A 165 -12.96 14.72 4.11
C GLY A 165 -12.08 15.71 3.35
N VAL A 166 -12.65 16.84 2.93
CA VAL A 166 -11.95 17.88 2.18
C VAL A 166 -10.73 18.47 2.92
N ASN A 167 -10.70 18.42 4.25
CA ASN A 167 -9.54 18.83 5.04
C ASN A 167 -8.28 18.01 4.78
N LEU A 168 -8.42 16.74 4.38
CA LEU A 168 -7.28 15.88 4.06
C LEU A 168 -6.51 16.43 2.87
N ILE A 169 -7.23 16.87 1.84
CA ILE A 169 -6.66 17.47 0.63
C ILE A 169 -5.92 18.76 1.02
N ALA A 170 -6.52 19.60 1.86
CA ALA A 170 -5.87 20.82 2.33
C ALA A 170 -4.56 20.54 3.09
N TYR A 171 -4.52 19.52 3.95
CA TYR A 171 -3.29 19.14 4.65
C TYR A 171 -2.22 18.61 3.70
N VAL A 172 -2.59 17.83 2.69
CA VAL A 172 -1.65 17.35 1.65
C VAL A 172 -1.08 18.52 0.87
N LEU A 173 -1.91 19.47 0.44
CA LEU A 173 -1.44 20.66 -0.28
C LEU A 173 -0.50 21.53 0.56
N LEU A 174 -0.77 21.70 1.86
CA LEU A 174 0.15 22.39 2.77
C LEU A 174 1.46 21.62 2.96
N ALA A 175 1.40 20.30 3.09
CA ALA A 175 2.58 19.46 3.19
C ALA A 175 3.47 19.56 1.93
N LEU A 176 2.86 19.61 0.73
CA LEU A 176 3.58 19.82 -0.52
C LEU A 176 4.28 21.18 -0.57
N ALA A 177 3.58 22.25 -0.16
CA ALA A 177 4.17 23.58 -0.07
C ALA A 177 5.37 23.65 0.88
N VAL A 178 5.25 23.04 2.07
CA VAL A 178 6.32 22.97 3.07
C VAL A 178 7.50 22.15 2.54
N THR A 179 7.25 21.05 1.85
CA THR A 179 8.31 20.24 1.22
C THR A 179 9.05 21.06 0.15
N GLY A 180 8.33 21.87 -0.63
CA GLY A 180 8.91 22.79 -1.61
C GLY A 180 9.82 23.83 -0.98
N LEU A 181 9.43 24.43 0.15
CA LEU A 181 10.26 25.37 0.92
C LEU A 181 11.56 24.70 1.37
N PHE A 182 11.48 23.52 1.98
CA PHE A 182 12.67 22.79 2.42
C PHE A 182 13.57 22.42 1.25
N THR A 183 12.99 22.00 0.13
CA THR A 183 13.75 21.62 -1.07
C THR A 183 14.53 22.81 -1.62
N GLU A 184 13.89 23.97 -1.81
CA GLU A 184 14.59 25.18 -2.31
C GLU A 184 15.59 25.72 -1.29
N ALA A 185 15.29 25.67 0.01
CA ALA A 185 16.23 26.06 1.06
C ALA A 185 17.49 25.19 1.07
N ILE A 186 17.35 23.85 1.02
CA ILE A 186 18.46 22.91 0.98
C ILE A 186 19.28 23.11 -0.30
N LEU A 187 18.62 23.23 -1.45
CA LEU A 187 19.31 23.46 -2.72
C LEU A 187 20.05 24.81 -2.73
N SER A 188 19.41 25.89 -2.27
CA SER A 188 20.00 27.23 -2.32
C SER A 188 21.22 27.35 -1.41
N VAL A 189 21.15 26.81 -0.19
CA VAL A 189 22.30 26.78 0.72
C VAL A 189 23.45 25.96 0.15
N ASN A 190 23.18 24.77 -0.40
CA ASN A 190 24.25 23.91 -0.92
C ASN A 190 24.81 24.35 -2.29
N LEU A 191 24.04 25.04 -3.13
CA LEU A 191 24.49 25.49 -4.46
C LEU A 191 25.05 26.92 -4.45
N TYR A 192 24.45 27.82 -3.68
CA TYR A 192 24.77 29.26 -3.69
C TYR A 192 25.36 29.77 -2.37
N ASN A 193 25.47 28.93 -1.33
CA ASN A 193 25.89 29.31 0.03
C ASN A 193 25.04 30.44 0.66
N THR A 194 23.85 30.69 0.12
CA THR A 194 22.93 31.74 0.56
C THR A 194 21.50 31.22 0.51
N LEU A 195 20.70 31.56 1.51
CA LEU A 195 19.29 31.18 1.55
C LEU A 195 18.49 32.09 0.61
N ILE A 196 18.08 31.53 -0.52
CA ILE A 196 17.34 32.22 -1.56
C ILE A 196 16.05 31.42 -1.82
N LEU A 197 14.90 32.04 -1.60
CA LEU A 197 13.58 31.43 -1.79
C LEU A 197 12.77 32.29 -2.77
N HIS A 198 12.49 31.75 -3.96
CA HIS A 198 11.65 32.42 -4.96
C HIS A 198 10.44 31.56 -5.31
N TRP A 199 10.68 30.36 -5.86
CA TRP A 199 9.61 29.52 -6.40
C TRP A 199 8.78 28.86 -5.29
N SER A 200 9.41 28.49 -4.18
CA SER A 200 8.73 27.87 -3.05
C SER A 200 7.81 28.85 -2.30
N LEU A 201 8.11 30.15 -2.31
CA LEU A 201 7.22 31.17 -1.76
C LEU A 201 5.95 31.32 -2.60
N ILE A 202 6.08 31.33 -3.93
CA ILE A 202 4.94 31.34 -4.84
C ILE A 202 4.09 30.08 -4.62
N LEU A 203 4.73 28.91 -4.57
CA LEU A 203 4.05 27.65 -4.29
C LEU A 203 3.31 27.67 -2.94
N LEU A 204 3.93 28.22 -1.89
CA LEU A 204 3.35 28.36 -0.56
C LEU A 204 2.10 29.23 -0.58
N VAL A 205 2.14 30.37 -1.26
CA VAL A 205 1.00 31.28 -1.35
C VAL A 205 -0.15 30.64 -2.13
N CYS A 206 0.13 30.03 -3.29
CA CYS A 206 -0.90 29.40 -4.13
C CYS A 206 -1.56 28.21 -3.41
N MET A 207 -0.75 27.28 -2.90
CA MET A 207 -1.27 26.10 -2.20
C MET A 207 -1.89 26.46 -0.86
N GLY A 208 -1.32 27.43 -0.15
CA GLY A 208 -1.86 27.95 1.11
C GLY A 208 -3.24 28.58 0.94
N ALA A 209 -3.45 29.38 -0.11
CA ALA A 209 -4.75 29.98 -0.42
C ALA A 209 -5.82 28.92 -0.72
N VAL A 210 -5.50 27.93 -1.57
CA VAL A 210 -6.41 26.82 -1.88
C VAL A 210 -6.73 26.01 -0.62
N SER A 211 -5.71 25.65 0.17
CA SER A 211 -5.89 24.94 1.44
C SER A 211 -6.75 25.71 2.44
N ALA A 212 -6.58 27.02 2.55
CA ALA A 212 -7.39 27.86 3.42
C ALA A 212 -8.87 27.84 3.04
N ILE A 213 -9.19 27.94 1.73
CA ILE A 213 -10.56 27.84 1.23
C ILE A 213 -11.15 26.46 1.53
N LEU A 214 -10.41 25.38 1.28
CA LEU A 214 -10.85 24.01 1.54
C LEU A 214 -11.13 23.76 3.03
N LEU A 215 -10.27 24.27 3.92
CA LEU A 215 -10.48 24.19 5.37
C LEU A 215 -11.68 25.05 5.80
N PHE A 216 -11.85 26.24 5.23
CA PHE A 216 -13.00 27.09 5.50
C PHE A 216 -14.31 26.38 5.14
N ILE A 217 -14.40 25.78 3.95
CA ILE A 217 -15.56 25.00 3.52
C ILE A 217 -15.81 23.84 4.48
N HIS A 218 -14.76 23.07 4.82
CA HIS A 218 -14.89 21.91 5.68
C HIS A 218 -15.41 22.27 7.08
N PHE A 219 -14.88 23.31 7.71
CA PHE A 219 -15.26 23.68 9.08
C PHE A 219 -16.51 24.55 9.17
N ARG A 220 -16.79 25.42 8.19
CA ARG A 220 -17.94 26.34 8.23
C ARG A 220 -19.20 25.76 7.59
N LEU A 221 -19.12 25.21 6.38
CA LEU A 221 -20.33 24.72 5.69
C LEU A 221 -20.87 23.45 6.33
N LYS A 222 -19.99 22.53 6.76
CA LYS A 222 -20.45 21.27 7.37
C LYS A 222 -21.19 21.50 8.70
N LYS A 223 -20.77 22.49 9.48
CA LYS A 223 -21.44 22.92 10.71
C LYS A 223 -22.80 23.59 10.43
N ALA A 224 -22.93 24.30 9.31
CA ALA A 224 -24.19 24.92 8.89
C ALA A 224 -25.23 23.91 8.35
N THR A 225 -24.79 22.86 7.65
CA THR A 225 -25.71 21.78 7.19
C THR A 225 -26.22 20.90 8.34
N ASP A 226 -25.44 20.71 9.41
CA ASP A 226 -25.91 19.99 10.60
C ASP A 226 -26.98 20.79 11.37
N LEU A 227 -26.88 22.12 11.37
CA LEU A 227 -27.90 23.00 11.96
C LEU A 227 -29.23 22.95 11.20
N ARG A 228 -29.21 22.76 9.87
CA ARG A 228 -30.43 22.62 9.06
C ARG A 228 -31.19 21.31 9.36
N LYS A 229 -30.54 20.30 9.94
CA LYS A 229 -31.20 19.09 10.48
C LYS A 229 -31.79 19.30 11.88
N PHE A 230 -31.28 20.28 12.63
CA PHE A 230 -31.79 20.64 13.95
C PHE A 230 -33.02 21.56 13.88
N PHE A 231 -33.04 22.44 12.88
CA PHE A 231 -34.23 23.22 12.53
C PHE A 231 -35.01 22.45 11.47
N ASN A 232 -35.82 21.48 11.88
CA ASN A 232 -36.83 20.85 11.01
C ASN A 232 -37.75 21.93 10.46
N LEU A 233 -37.44 22.38 9.24
CA LEU A 233 -38.29 23.04 8.27
C LEU A 233 -38.32 22.14 7.03
#